data_AF-A0A9X4E4S0-F1
#
_entry.id   AF-A0A9X4E4S0-F1
#
_cell.length_a   1.000
_cell.length_b   1.000
_cell.length_c   1.000
_cell.angle_alpha   90.00
_cell.angle_beta   90.00
_cell.angle_gamma   90.00
#
_symmetry.space_group_name_H-M   'P 1'
#
loop_
_entity.id
_entity.type
_entity.pdbx_description
1 polymer ?
#
loop_
_entity_poly.entity_id
_entity_poly.type
_entity_poly.pdbx_seq_one_letter_code
_entity_poly.pdbx_strand_id
1 'polypeptide(L)'
;MPQDKLAIGGRYTVRGFDGEISLSAERGWYWRNELAWQYQPQHQLYAAADIGHVSGNSTKYLLGQTPAGATIGLRDTFNVGGSLPYDVFAGKVLKKSEYFGTKSIDTGGNISYSFEAF
;
A
#
# COMPACT_ATOMS: atom_id res chain seq x y z
N MET A 1 -16.12 -5.74 -9.03
CA MET A 1 -15.79 -6.82 -8.07
C MET A 1 -17.10 -7.33 -7.48
N PRO A 2 -17.33 -8.65 -7.36
CA PRO A 2 -18.40 -9.17 -6.51
C PRO A 2 -18.20 -8.66 -5.08
N GLN A 3 -19.27 -8.26 -4.40
CA GLN A 3 -19.19 -7.55 -3.11
C GLN A 3 -18.59 -8.40 -1.97
N ASP A 4 -18.61 -9.74 -2.10
CA ASP A 4 -18.17 -10.69 -1.08
C ASP A 4 -16.78 -11.31 -1.37
N LYS A 5 -15.83 -10.50 -1.85
CA LYS A 5 -14.44 -10.96 -2.07
C LYS A 5 -13.43 -10.06 -1.38
N LEU A 6 -12.41 -10.68 -0.80
CA LEU A 6 -11.22 -9.98 -0.34
C LEU A 6 -10.34 -9.68 -1.55
N ALA A 7 -9.96 -8.42 -1.74
CA ALA A 7 -8.99 -7.98 -2.74
C ALA A 7 -7.68 -7.54 -2.07
N ILE A 8 -6.55 -8.09 -2.50
CA ILE A 8 -5.21 -7.77 -2.01
C ILE A 8 -4.28 -7.34 -3.15
N GLY A 9 -3.28 -6.49 -2.85
CA GLY A 9 -2.36 -5.93 -3.83
C GLY A 9 -2.73 -4.48 -4.16
N GLY A 10 -2.46 -3.59 -3.21
CA GLY A 10 -2.75 -2.15 -3.32
C GLY A 10 -2.45 -1.44 -1.99
N ARG A 11 -2.47 -0.10 -2.01
CA ARG A 11 -2.03 0.75 -0.88
C ARG A 11 -2.65 0.40 0.48
N TYR A 12 -3.90 -0.06 0.49
CA TYR A 12 -4.64 -0.35 1.73
C TYR A 12 -4.49 -1.80 2.25
N THR A 13 -3.90 -2.70 1.46
CA THR A 13 -3.70 -4.11 1.84
C THR A 13 -2.22 -4.48 1.78
N VAL A 14 -1.75 -5.07 0.68
CA VAL A 14 -0.33 -5.35 0.45
C VAL A 14 0.25 -4.22 -0.40
N ARG A 15 1.04 -3.33 0.22
CA ARG A 15 1.67 -2.17 -0.46
C ARG A 15 2.78 -2.59 -1.42
N GLY A 16 3.19 -1.66 -2.30
CA GLY A 16 4.20 -1.88 -3.33
C GLY A 16 3.65 -2.40 -4.66
N PHE A 17 2.32 -2.45 -4.79
CA PHE A 17 1.58 -2.76 -6.00
C PHE A 17 0.94 -1.47 -6.52
N ASP A 18 1.05 -1.23 -7.83
CA ASP A 18 0.49 -0.08 -8.56
C ASP A 18 -1.06 0.01 -8.53
N GLY A 19 -1.73 -1.03 -8.02
CA GLY A 19 -3.19 -1.12 -7.98
C GLY A 19 -3.83 -1.49 -9.32
N GLU A 20 -3.05 -1.63 -10.40
CA GLU A 20 -3.56 -2.13 -11.69
C GLU A 20 -3.87 -3.63 -11.62
N ILE A 21 -3.13 -4.36 -10.78
CA ILE A 21 -3.32 -5.80 -10.58
C ILE A 21 -3.58 -6.08 -9.09
N SER A 22 -4.81 -6.46 -8.78
CA SER A 22 -5.20 -6.96 -7.46
C SER A 22 -5.67 -8.42 -7.56
N LEU A 23 -5.32 -9.20 -6.54
CA LEU A 23 -5.78 -10.59 -6.39
C LEU A 23 -7.05 -10.58 -5.55
N SER A 24 -8.13 -11.14 -6.09
CA SER A 24 -9.44 -11.14 -5.43
C SER A 24 -10.02 -12.54 -5.32
N ALA A 25 -10.41 -12.96 -4.12
CA ALA A 25 -11.03 -14.25 -3.86
C ALA A 25 -12.02 -14.26 -2.70
N GLU A 26 -12.74 -15.36 -2.54
CA GLU A 26 -13.77 -15.55 -1.50
C GLU A 26 -13.21 -15.50 -0.08
N ARG A 27 -11.95 -15.90 0.11
CA ARG A 27 -11.27 -15.92 1.42
C ARG A 27 -9.83 -15.43 1.28
N GLY A 28 -9.26 -15.00 2.39
CA GLY A 28 -7.84 -14.68 2.46
C GLY A 28 -7.47 -13.91 3.72
N TRP A 29 -6.22 -13.49 3.77
CA TRP A 29 -5.64 -12.69 4.84
C TRP A 29 -4.55 -11.79 4.29
N TYR A 30 -4.22 -10.74 5.03
CA TYR A 30 -3.03 -9.93 4.80
C TYR A 30 -2.44 -9.50 6.14
N TRP A 31 -1.12 -9.31 6.16
CA TRP A 31 -0.37 -8.85 7.30
C TRP A 31 0.53 -7.70 6.87
N ARG A 32 0.49 -6.62 7.64
CA ARG A 32 1.18 -5.36 7.34
C ARG A 32 2.09 -5.00 8.49
N ASN A 33 3.35 -4.73 8.18
CA ASN A 33 4.32 -4.23 9.14
C ASN A 33 4.85 -2.90 8.65
N GLU A 34 5.03 -1.97 9.58
CA GLU A 34 5.61 -0.66 9.33
C GLU A 34 6.55 -0.30 10.49
N LEU A 35 7.72 0.19 10.12
CA LEU A 35 8.70 0.79 11.02
C LEU A 35 8.80 2.25 10.64
N ALA A 36 8.46 3.13 11.58
CA ALA A 36 8.54 4.58 11.39
C ALA A 36 9.64 5.17 12.27
N TRP A 37 10.50 5.99 11.68
CA TRP A 37 11.51 6.77 12.38
C TRP A 37 11.12 8.25 12.33
N GLN A 38 10.75 8.76 13.50
CA GLN A 38 10.55 10.19 13.71
C GLN A 38 11.89 10.87 13.97
N TYR A 39 12.44 11.52 12.94
CA TYR A 39 13.74 12.18 13.02
C TYR A 39 13.64 13.66 13.43
N GLN A 40 12.46 14.28 13.24
CA GLN A 40 12.12 15.62 13.74
C GLN A 40 10.65 15.65 14.20
N PRO A 41 10.23 16.63 15.02
CA PRO A 41 8.83 16.81 15.36
C PRO A 41 7.99 16.95 14.10
N GLN A 42 6.93 16.15 13.95
CA GLN A 42 6.06 16.15 12.77
C GLN A 42 6.73 15.70 11.47
N HIS A 43 7.94 15.10 11.52
CA HIS A 43 8.58 14.51 10.34
C HIS A 43 8.97 13.05 10.55
N GLN A 44 8.52 12.17 9.66
CA GLN A 44 8.69 10.72 9.80
C GLN A 44 9.09 10.06 8.48
N LEU A 45 10.20 9.31 8.51
CA LEU A 45 10.50 8.32 7.48
C LEU A 45 9.91 6.98 7.90
N TYR A 46 9.36 6.22 6.96
CA TYR A 46 8.87 4.87 7.25
C TYR A 46 9.31 3.85 6.21
N ALA A 47 9.44 2.61 6.65
CA ALA A 47 9.66 1.44 5.84
C ALA A 47 8.63 0.37 6.21
N ALA A 48 8.14 -0.36 5.22
CA ALA A 48 7.05 -1.30 5.36
C ALA A 48 7.31 -2.59 4.59
N ALA A 49 6.83 -3.69 5.16
CA ALA A 49 6.84 -5.01 4.55
C ALA A 49 5.48 -5.67 4.77
N ASP A 50 4.82 -6.00 3.67
CA ASP A 50 3.47 -6.54 3.68
C ASP A 50 3.43 -7.86 2.90
N ILE A 51 2.57 -8.78 3.36
CA ILE A 51 2.32 -10.06 2.70
C ILE A 51 0.84 -10.40 2.85
N GLY A 52 0.27 -11.06 1.84
CA GLY A 52 -1.08 -11.59 1.95
C GLY A 52 -1.23 -12.92 1.25
N HIS A 53 -2.40 -13.51 1.40
CA HIS A 53 -2.80 -14.71 0.69
C HIS A 53 -4.31 -14.70 0.41
N VAL A 54 -4.69 -15.13 -0.78
CA VAL A 54 -6.09 -15.36 -1.16
C VAL A 54 -6.34 -16.84 -1.45
N SER A 55 -7.52 -17.32 -1.07
CA SER A 55 -7.95 -18.71 -1.29
C SER A 55 -9.44 -18.78 -1.64
N GLY A 56 -9.84 -19.84 -2.34
CA GLY A 56 -11.23 -20.04 -2.78
C GLY A 56 -11.34 -20.54 -4.23
N ASN A 57 -12.56 -20.84 -4.67
CA ASN A 57 -12.77 -21.47 -5.98
C ASN A 57 -12.37 -20.54 -7.13
N SER A 58 -12.48 -19.22 -6.94
CA SER A 58 -12.03 -18.23 -7.93
C SER A 58 -10.51 -18.11 -8.07
N THR A 59 -9.74 -18.67 -7.13
CA THR A 59 -8.27 -18.60 -7.20
C THR A 59 -7.64 -19.50 -8.27
N LYS A 60 -8.40 -20.44 -8.85
CA LYS A 60 -7.94 -21.31 -9.94
C LYS A 60 -7.55 -20.56 -11.21
N TYR A 61 -8.03 -19.32 -11.35
CA TYR A 61 -7.76 -18.43 -12.48
C TYR A 61 -6.78 -17.31 -12.13
N LEU A 62 -6.27 -17.27 -10.89
CA LEU A 62 -5.29 -16.27 -10.48
C LEU A 62 -3.88 -16.77 -10.82
N LEU A 63 -3.06 -15.88 -11.35
CA LEU A 63 -1.68 -16.17 -11.72
C LEU A 63 -0.77 -16.39 -10.48
N GLY A 64 -1.26 -16.03 -9.28
CA GLY A 64 -0.65 -16.32 -7.99
C GLY A 64 -1.62 -16.01 -6.85
N GLN A 65 -1.32 -16.48 -5.65
CA GLN A 65 -2.21 -16.31 -4.48
C GLN A 65 -1.55 -15.58 -3.31
N THR A 66 -0.21 -15.50 -3.25
CA THR A 66 0.54 -14.95 -2.10
C THR A 66 1.39 -13.74 -2.52
N PRO A 67 0.80 -12.55 -2.64
CA PRO A 67 1.55 -11.33 -2.95
C PRO A 67 2.36 -10.88 -1.73
N ALA A 68 3.55 -10.35 -1.98
CA ALA A 68 4.35 -9.66 -0.99
C ALA A 68 4.97 -8.40 -1.59
N GLY A 69 5.07 -7.35 -0.78
CA GLY A 69 5.60 -6.07 -1.22
C GLY A 69 6.26 -5.29 -0.09
N ALA A 70 7.05 -4.32 -0.47
CA ALA A 70 7.70 -3.39 0.45
C ALA A 70 7.45 -1.96 0.02
N THR A 71 7.54 -1.03 0.98
CA THR A 71 7.35 0.40 0.73
C THR A 71 8.25 1.20 1.63
N ILE A 72 8.77 2.31 1.11
CA ILE A 72 9.40 3.37 1.88
C ILE A 72 8.61 4.65 1.65
N GLY A 73 8.55 5.51 2.67
CA GLY A 73 7.87 6.78 2.53
C GLY A 73 8.32 7.82 3.53
N LEU A 74 7.84 9.04 3.30
CA LEU A 74 8.03 10.22 4.11
C LEU A 74 6.65 10.79 4.42
N ARG A 75 6.35 10.99 5.71
CA ARG A 75 5.12 11.61 6.18
C ARG A 75 5.44 12.73 7.12
N ASP A 76 5.08 13.96 6.72
CA ASP A 76 5.28 15.12 7.56
C ASP A 76 4.09 16.10 7.54
N THR A 77 4.14 17.10 8.41
CA THR A 77 3.16 18.19 8.48
C THR A 77 3.85 19.55 8.46
N PHE A 78 3.44 20.43 7.55
CA PHE A 78 3.84 21.84 7.57
C PHE A 78 2.78 22.72 8.23
N ASN A 79 3.21 23.69 9.04
CA ASN A 79 2.34 24.69 9.65
C ASN A 79 2.46 26.02 8.88
N VAL A 80 1.48 26.31 8.02
CA VAL A 80 1.47 27.48 7.11
C VAL A 80 0.17 28.27 7.23
N GLY A 81 -0.11 28.80 8.42
CA GLY A 81 -1.42 29.42 8.74
C GLY A 81 -2.57 28.42 8.89
N GLY A 82 -2.22 27.14 8.96
CA GLY A 82 -3.06 25.95 9.03
C GLY A 82 -2.14 24.72 9.02
N SER A 83 -2.69 23.52 9.11
CA SER A 83 -1.92 22.26 9.08
C SER A 83 -2.01 21.63 7.69
N LEU A 84 -0.85 21.42 7.06
CA LEU A 84 -0.67 20.82 5.74
C LEU A 84 0.10 19.49 5.85
N PRO A 85 -0.55 18.39 6.26
CA PRO A 85 0.05 17.07 6.23
C PRO A 85 0.23 16.55 4.79
N TYR A 86 1.36 15.90 4.55
CA TYR A 86 1.65 15.18 3.32
C TYR A 86 2.29 13.81 3.61
N ASP A 87 2.04 12.84 2.74
CA ASP A 87 2.61 11.50 2.77
C ASP A 87 3.00 11.12 1.35
N VAL A 88 4.29 10.90 1.09
CA VAL A 88 4.81 10.44 -0.20
C VAL A 88 5.51 9.11 -0.03
N PHE A 89 5.37 8.21 -0.99
CA PHE A 89 5.91 6.87 -0.87
C PHE A 89 6.33 6.27 -2.22
N ALA A 90 7.26 5.33 -2.13
CA ALA A 90 7.67 4.46 -3.22
C ALA A 90 7.68 3.01 -2.72
N GLY A 91 7.09 2.11 -3.48
CA GLY A 91 6.98 0.71 -3.14
C GLY A 91 7.39 -0.21 -4.28
N LYS A 92 7.66 -1.46 -3.94
CA LYS A 92 8.08 -2.50 -4.88
C LYS A 92 7.43 -3.83 -4.51
N VAL A 93 7.00 -4.54 -5.54
CA VAL A 93 6.57 -5.94 -5.41
C VAL A 93 7.80 -6.83 -5.14
N LEU A 94 7.79 -7.57 -4.04
CA LEU A 94 8.85 -8.51 -3.66
C LEU A 94 8.58 -9.92 -4.17
N LYS A 95 7.31 -10.32 -4.22
CA LYS A 95 6.89 -11.63 -4.75
C LYS A 95 5.73 -11.42 -5.70
N LYS A 96 6.02 -11.61 -7.00
CA LYS A 96 5.05 -11.61 -8.11
C LYS A 96 5.12 -12.97 -8.80
N SER A 97 4.00 -13.48 -9.30
CA SER A 97 4.04 -14.64 -10.21
C SER A 97 4.59 -14.21 -11.57
N GLU A 98 5.27 -15.12 -12.26
CA GLU A 98 6.26 -14.86 -13.33
C GLU A 98 5.75 -14.19 -14.63
N TYR A 99 4.50 -13.73 -14.71
CA TYR A 99 3.88 -13.31 -15.97
C TYR A 99 3.36 -11.86 -16.04
N PHE A 100 3.65 -11.02 -15.04
CA PHE A 100 3.20 -9.62 -15.06
C PHE A 100 4.32 -8.63 -15.39
N GLY A 101 4.37 -8.20 -16.65
CA GLY A 101 5.26 -7.17 -17.18
C GLY A 101 4.90 -5.74 -16.75
N THR A 102 4.67 -5.51 -15.46
CA THR A 102 4.43 -4.15 -14.90
C THR A 102 5.68 -3.64 -14.22
N LYS A 103 5.98 -2.34 -14.38
CA LYS A 103 7.12 -1.64 -13.77
C LYS A 103 7.21 -2.03 -12.29
N SER A 104 8.39 -2.47 -11.87
CA SER A 104 8.63 -3.05 -10.55
C SER A 104 8.62 -2.02 -9.40
N ILE A 105 8.13 -0.79 -9.63
CA ILE A 105 8.14 0.32 -8.69
C ILE A 105 6.79 1.04 -8.79
N ASP A 106 6.09 1.11 -7.67
CA ASP A 106 4.87 1.90 -7.43
C ASP A 106 5.24 3.18 -6.69
N THR A 107 4.62 4.31 -7.02
CA THR A 107 4.87 5.59 -6.36
C THR A 107 3.58 6.36 -6.20
N GLY A 108 3.41 7.03 -5.08
CA GLY A 108 2.22 7.87 -4.88
C GLY A 108 2.37 8.82 -3.71
N GLY A 109 1.30 9.55 -3.44
CA GLY A 109 1.25 10.42 -2.29
C GLY A 109 -0.17 10.82 -1.89
N ASN A 110 -0.27 11.51 -0.77
CA ASN A 110 -1.45 12.19 -0.31
C ASN A 110 -1.03 13.55 0.26
N ILE A 111 -1.86 14.56 0.02
CA ILE A 111 -1.71 15.89 0.59
C ILE A 111 -3.09 16.37 1.01
N SER A 112 -3.19 17.01 2.16
CA SER A 112 -4.42 17.64 2.63
C SER A 112 -4.10 18.92 3.38
N TYR A 113 -5.04 19.85 3.42
CA TYR A 113 -4.89 21.14 4.10
C TYR A 113 -6.06 21.35 5.05
N SER A 114 -5.77 21.77 6.27
CA SER A 114 -6.76 22.07 7.31
C SER A 114 -6.50 23.46 7.89
N PHE A 115 -7.56 24.23 8.07
CA PHE A 115 -7.54 25.58 8.63
C PHE A 115 -8.65 25.69 9.68
N GLU A 116 -8.45 26.56 10.66
CA GLU A 116 -9.51 26.91 11.61
C GLU A 116 -10.43 27.94 10.96
N ALA A 117 -11.74 27.67 10.97
CA ALA A 117 -12.75 28.66 10.61
C ALA A 117 -13.10 29.47 11.87
N PHE A 118 -13.09 30.81 11.73
CA PHE A 118 -13.47 31.75 12.78
C PHE A 118 -14.95 31.66 13.17
#